data_AF-A0A6B1DCN6-F1
#
_entry.id   AF-A0A6B1DCN6-F1
#
_cell.length_a   1.000
_cell.length_b   1.000
_cell.length_c   1.000
_cell.angle_alpha   90.00
_cell.angle_beta   90.00
_cell.angle_gamma   90.00
#
_symmetry.space_group_name_H-M   'P 1'
#
loop_
_entity.id
_entity.type
_entity.pdbx_description
1 polymer ?
#
loop_
_entity_poly.entity_id
_entity_poly.type
_entity_poly.pdbx_seq_one_letter_code
_entity_poly.pdbx_strand_id
1 'polypeptide(L)'
;MNKRTPLISLVVLSLLLVVLSACTAPAAPPDRDVMISHEAALSAQDALMGGLVMGEVMLSESEFSSYVTKALEANSGPNQPIDSVMVWIEPDAMHFRVTLKDGVSMMGDTLDLVGNLMVSDGHLMVDLQSAGAGGMAVGGALLAPVNAQINAVLAQNIMLPASVSVAQDSGSIMISMN
;
A
#
# COMPACT_ATOMS: atom_id res chain seq x y z
N MET A 1 -8.30 -20.05 -1.72
CA MET A 1 -8.63 -18.81 -0.98
C MET A 1 -8.03 -18.87 0.41
N ASN A 2 -7.02 -18.04 0.68
CA ASN A 2 -6.28 -18.07 1.94
C ASN A 2 -7.08 -17.29 3.01
N LYS A 3 -7.78 -17.98 3.90
CA LYS A 3 -8.66 -17.38 4.93
C LYS A 3 -7.94 -16.43 5.92
N ARG A 4 -6.60 -16.34 5.84
CA ARG A 4 -5.74 -15.54 6.72
C ARG A 4 -5.65 -14.07 6.28
N THR A 5 -5.74 -13.78 4.99
CA THR A 5 -5.59 -12.42 4.43
C THR A 5 -6.60 -11.38 4.96
N PRO A 6 -7.92 -11.65 5.03
CA PRO A 6 -8.86 -10.67 5.56
C PRO A 6 -8.70 -10.43 7.07
N LEU A 7 -8.28 -11.47 7.82
CA LEU A 7 -7.97 -11.36 9.24
C LEU A 7 -6.74 -10.49 9.49
N ILE A 8 -5.70 -10.64 8.67
CA ILE A 8 -4.49 -9.82 8.74
C ILE A 8 -4.80 -8.35 8.43
N SER A 9 -5.55 -8.08 7.35
CA SER A 9 -5.98 -6.72 6.99
C SER A 9 -6.71 -6.04 8.16
N LEU A 10 -7.64 -6.76 8.80
CA LEU A 10 -8.37 -6.26 9.96
C LEU A 10 -7.48 -6.05 11.20
N VAL A 11 -6.52 -6.94 11.45
CA VAL A 11 -5.60 -6.83 12.60
C VAL A 11 -4.61 -5.66 12.40
N VAL A 12 -4.04 -5.51 11.22
CA VAL A 12 -3.15 -4.38 10.88
C VAL A 12 -3.92 -3.06 10.99
N LEU A 13 -5.15 -3.01 10.46
CA LEU A 13 -6.03 -1.85 10.53
C LEU A 13 -6.37 -1.48 11.99
N SER A 14 -6.72 -2.46 12.81
CA SER A 14 -7.05 -2.24 14.22
C SER A 14 -5.82 -1.82 15.04
N LEU A 15 -4.63 -2.38 14.78
CA LEU A 15 -3.39 -1.90 15.37
C LEU A 15 -3.12 -0.44 14.99
N LEU A 16 -3.31 -0.07 13.72
CA LEU A 16 -3.12 1.29 13.27
C LEU A 16 -4.07 2.27 13.98
N LEU A 17 -5.36 1.92 14.08
CA LEU A 17 -6.38 2.72 14.78
C LEU A 17 -6.10 2.89 16.28
N VAL A 18 -5.49 1.89 16.93
CA VAL A 18 -5.09 1.98 18.35
C VAL A 18 -3.91 2.94 18.52
N VAL A 19 -2.93 2.87 17.62
CA VAL A 19 -1.72 3.69 17.69
C VAL A 19 -2.04 5.17 17.42
N LEU A 20 -3.00 5.45 16.54
CA LEU A 20 -3.48 6.80 16.15
C LEU A 20 -4.01 7.68 17.29
N SER A 21 -4.08 7.18 18.51
CA SER A 21 -4.39 7.98 19.71
C SER A 21 -3.27 8.96 20.12
N ALA A 22 -2.05 8.85 19.58
CA ALA A 22 -1.02 9.87 19.75
C ALA A 22 -1.31 11.06 18.82
N CYS A 23 -1.27 12.28 19.34
CA CYS A 23 -1.76 13.46 18.64
C CYS A 23 -0.62 14.20 17.91
N THR A 24 -0.43 13.92 16.61
CA THR A 24 0.28 14.82 15.68
C THR A 24 -0.58 15.11 14.45
N ALA A 25 -0.32 16.20 13.72
CA ALA A 25 -1.03 16.47 12.47
C ALA A 25 -0.55 15.50 11.36
N PRO A 26 -1.45 14.93 10.54
CA PRO A 26 -1.07 14.03 9.46
C PRO A 26 -0.30 14.76 8.36
N ALA A 27 0.63 14.05 7.74
CA ALA A 27 1.19 14.47 6.46
C ALA A 27 0.06 14.49 5.42
N ALA A 28 -0.30 15.68 4.94
CA ALA A 28 -1.33 15.82 3.93
C ALA A 28 -0.87 15.15 2.63
N PRO A 29 -1.73 14.37 1.96
CA PRO A 29 -1.38 13.83 0.65
C PRO A 29 -1.29 14.96 -0.39
N PRO A 30 -0.59 14.71 -1.52
CA PRO A 30 -0.51 15.65 -2.61
C PRO A 30 -1.89 16.05 -3.17
N ASP A 31 -2.04 17.32 -3.55
CA ASP A 31 -3.26 17.88 -4.15
C ASP A 31 -3.31 17.61 -5.66
N ARG A 32 -3.33 16.32 -6.02
CA ARG A 32 -3.52 15.85 -7.40
C ARG A 32 -4.37 14.58 -7.42
N ASP A 33 -5.27 14.48 -8.39
CA ASP A 33 -6.16 13.33 -8.51
C ASP A 33 -5.45 12.14 -9.17
N VAL A 34 -5.71 10.94 -8.66
CA VAL A 34 -5.28 9.67 -9.26
C VAL A 34 -6.53 8.87 -9.62
N MET A 35 -6.68 8.53 -10.90
CA MET A 35 -7.83 7.78 -11.38
C MET A 35 -7.69 6.29 -11.01
N ILE A 36 -8.71 5.74 -10.35
CA ILE A 36 -8.83 4.29 -10.12
C ILE A 36 -9.83 3.74 -11.14
N SER A 37 -9.39 2.84 -12.02
CA SER A 37 -10.27 2.19 -13.01
C SER A 37 -9.92 0.74 -13.25
N HIS A 38 -10.87 -0.03 -13.80
CA HIS A 38 -10.62 -1.43 -14.15
C HIS A 38 -9.63 -1.53 -15.31
N GLU A 39 -9.73 -0.61 -16.27
CA GLU A 39 -8.86 -0.54 -17.44
C GLU A 39 -7.40 -0.26 -17.03
N ALA A 40 -7.17 0.68 -16.12
CA ALA A 40 -5.83 0.96 -15.60
C ALA A 40 -5.27 -0.22 -14.79
N ALA A 41 -6.12 -0.95 -14.05
CA ALA A 41 -5.70 -2.16 -13.35
C ALA A 41 -5.28 -3.29 -14.31
N LEU A 42 -6.01 -3.45 -15.43
CA LEU A 42 -5.65 -4.41 -16.46
C LEU A 42 -4.36 -4.00 -17.18
N SER A 43 -4.21 -2.71 -17.54
CA SER A 43 -2.96 -2.18 -18.11
C SER A 43 -1.77 -2.48 -17.20
N ALA A 44 -1.91 -2.21 -15.90
CA ALA A 44 -0.88 -2.49 -14.92
C ALA A 44 -0.56 -3.99 -14.83
N GLN A 45 -1.58 -4.85 -14.83
CA GLN A 45 -1.38 -6.30 -14.79
C GLN A 45 -0.66 -6.81 -16.05
N ASP A 46 -1.05 -6.35 -17.23
CA ASP A 46 -0.41 -6.70 -18.49
C ASP A 46 1.04 -6.20 -18.55
N ALA A 47 1.28 -4.97 -18.07
CA ALA A 47 2.61 -4.39 -17.96
C ALA A 47 3.50 -5.16 -16.97
N LEU A 48 2.96 -5.59 -15.83
CA LEU A 48 3.68 -6.44 -14.88
C LEU A 48 4.02 -7.80 -15.52
N MET A 49 3.06 -8.45 -16.18
CA MET A 49 3.28 -9.74 -16.84
C MET A 49 4.29 -9.64 -17.99
N GLY A 50 4.23 -8.58 -18.79
CA GLY A 50 5.17 -8.32 -19.88
C GLY A 50 6.54 -7.85 -19.41
N GLY A 51 6.59 -7.04 -18.36
CA GLY A 51 7.83 -6.50 -17.79
C GLY A 51 8.65 -7.55 -17.04
N LEU A 52 8.00 -8.57 -16.46
CA LEU A 52 8.71 -9.76 -15.96
C LEU A 52 9.44 -10.52 -17.07
N VAL A 53 9.03 -10.38 -18.34
CA VAL A 53 9.72 -10.94 -19.50
C VAL A 53 10.80 -9.99 -20.02
N MET A 54 10.55 -8.67 -20.00
CA MET A 54 11.46 -7.65 -20.52
C MET A 54 12.53 -7.20 -19.52
N GLY A 55 12.42 -7.60 -18.25
CA GLY A 55 13.34 -7.25 -17.17
C GLY A 55 13.03 -5.91 -16.50
N GLU A 56 12.03 -5.15 -16.96
CA GLU A 56 11.64 -3.88 -16.36
C GLU A 56 10.15 -3.59 -16.63
N VAL A 57 9.49 -2.98 -15.66
CA VAL A 57 8.16 -2.41 -15.78
C VAL A 57 8.11 -1.07 -15.08
N MET A 58 7.49 -0.10 -15.73
CA MET A 58 7.16 1.20 -15.16
C MET A 58 5.65 1.32 -15.09
N LEU A 59 5.14 1.70 -13.92
CA LEU A 59 3.72 1.93 -13.67
C LEU A 59 3.50 3.39 -13.26
N SER A 60 2.50 4.03 -13.83
CA SER A 60 2.01 5.33 -13.37
C SER A 60 1.25 5.20 -12.03
N GLU A 61 1.03 6.32 -11.33
CA GLU A 61 0.18 6.37 -10.13
C GLU A 61 -1.22 5.75 -10.36
N SER A 62 -1.82 6.04 -11.52
CA SER A 62 -3.14 5.53 -11.91
C SER A 62 -3.13 4.01 -12.04
N GLU A 63 -2.14 3.47 -12.76
CA GLU A 63 -1.96 2.03 -12.96
C GLU A 63 -1.66 1.32 -11.64
N PHE A 64 -0.74 1.85 -10.84
CA PHE A 64 -0.36 1.25 -9.56
C PHE A 64 -1.52 1.29 -8.56
N SER A 65 -2.20 2.43 -8.41
CA SER A 65 -3.37 2.56 -7.52
C SER A 65 -4.52 1.65 -7.92
N SER A 66 -4.79 1.57 -9.23
CA SER A 66 -5.82 0.69 -9.78
C SER A 66 -5.48 -0.78 -9.56
N TYR A 67 -4.23 -1.16 -9.81
CA TYR A 67 -3.74 -2.51 -9.56
C TYR A 67 -3.86 -2.91 -8.09
N VAL A 68 -3.35 -2.08 -7.17
CA VAL A 68 -3.39 -2.35 -5.73
C VAL A 68 -4.83 -2.50 -5.25
N THR A 69 -5.73 -1.60 -5.67
CA THR A 69 -7.15 -1.68 -5.32
C THR A 69 -7.79 -2.97 -5.82
N LYS A 70 -7.59 -3.34 -7.09
CA LYS A 70 -8.18 -4.56 -7.66
C LYS A 70 -7.55 -5.84 -7.11
N ALA A 71 -6.25 -5.83 -6.84
CA ALA A 71 -5.57 -6.94 -6.18
C ALA A 71 -6.13 -7.15 -4.76
N LEU A 72 -6.41 -6.07 -4.03
CA LEU A 72 -7.04 -6.14 -2.73
C LEU A 72 -8.45 -6.73 -2.82
N GLU A 73 -9.29 -6.23 -3.73
CA GLU A 73 -10.64 -6.78 -3.97
C GLU A 73 -10.58 -8.28 -4.26
N ALA A 74 -9.68 -8.72 -5.15
CA ALA A 74 -9.56 -10.11 -5.56
C ALA A 74 -9.04 -11.04 -4.45
N ASN A 75 -8.21 -10.54 -3.55
CA ASN A 75 -7.56 -11.35 -2.50
C ASN A 75 -8.24 -11.24 -1.13
N SER A 76 -9.31 -10.45 -1.03
CA SER A 76 -10.00 -10.23 0.24
C SER A 76 -11.29 -11.01 0.38
N GLY A 77 -11.66 -11.32 1.62
CA GLY A 77 -12.93 -11.97 1.94
C GLY A 77 -14.11 -10.99 2.00
N PRO A 78 -15.35 -11.50 2.19
CA PRO A 78 -16.56 -10.65 2.25
C PRO A 78 -16.52 -9.58 3.35
N ASN A 79 -15.68 -9.76 4.38
CA ASN A 79 -15.53 -8.81 5.51
C ASN A 79 -14.33 -7.87 5.36
N GLN A 80 -13.84 -7.64 4.14
CA GLN A 80 -12.75 -6.69 3.87
C GLN A 80 -13.17 -5.27 4.25
N PRO A 81 -12.43 -4.57 5.13
CA PRO A 81 -12.80 -3.24 5.61
C PRO A 81 -12.41 -2.10 4.66
N ILE A 82 -11.61 -2.38 3.64
CA ILE A 82 -11.10 -1.39 2.70
C ILE A 82 -11.96 -1.39 1.44
N ASP A 83 -12.29 -0.20 0.95
CA ASP A 83 -12.98 0.04 -0.31
C ASP A 83 -11.97 0.27 -1.46
N SER A 84 -11.05 1.20 -1.29
CA SER A 84 -10.03 1.53 -2.29
C SER A 84 -8.71 1.98 -1.66
N VAL A 85 -7.63 1.89 -2.46
CA VAL A 85 -6.30 2.39 -2.09
C VAL A 85 -5.79 3.27 -3.22
N MET A 86 -5.65 4.55 -2.94
CA MET A 86 -5.01 5.53 -3.83
C MET A 86 -3.56 5.73 -3.38
N VAL A 87 -2.64 5.77 -4.35
CA VAL A 87 -1.21 5.91 -4.11
C VAL A 87 -0.66 7.07 -4.92
N TRP A 88 0.00 7.99 -4.23
CA TRP A 88 0.86 8.99 -4.86
C TRP A 88 2.32 8.59 -4.65
N ILE A 89 3.10 8.71 -5.71
CA ILE A 89 4.48 8.27 -5.75
C ILE A 89 5.35 9.53 -5.85
N GLU A 90 6.13 9.78 -4.79
CA GLU A 90 7.17 10.82 -4.77
C GLU A 90 8.54 10.15 -4.76
N PRO A 91 9.61 10.85 -5.14
CA PRO A 91 10.96 10.26 -5.17
C PRO A 91 11.45 9.72 -3.82
N ASP A 92 11.01 10.33 -2.71
CA ASP A 92 11.50 10.02 -1.36
C ASP A 92 10.51 9.20 -0.51
N ALA A 93 9.24 9.13 -0.91
CA ALA A 93 8.18 8.42 -0.21
C ALA A 93 6.93 8.22 -1.08
N MET A 94 6.12 7.22 -0.73
CA MET A 94 4.76 7.11 -1.23
C MET A 94 3.75 7.54 -0.18
N HIS A 95 2.72 8.24 -0.65
CA HIS A 95 1.52 8.55 0.13
C HIS A 95 0.43 7.57 -0.27
N PHE A 96 -0.21 6.93 0.70
CA PHE A 96 -1.32 6.02 0.49
C PHE A 96 -2.55 6.58 1.17
N ARG A 97 -3.64 6.76 0.42
CA ARG A 97 -4.96 6.99 1.00
C ARG A 97 -5.76 5.71 0.89
N VAL A 98 -6.06 5.13 2.04
CA VAL A 98 -6.91 3.95 2.18
C VAL A 98 -8.32 4.43 2.51
N THR A 99 -9.24 4.24 1.58
CA THR A 99 -10.67 4.48 1.81
C THR A 99 -11.27 3.25 2.47
N LEU A 100 -11.90 3.44 3.62
CA LEU A 100 -12.57 2.42 4.41
C LEU A 100 -14.04 2.36 4.03
N LYS A 101 -14.64 1.18 4.16
CA LYS A 101 -16.08 1.02 4.05
C LYS A 101 -16.80 1.65 5.23
N ASP A 102 -18.07 2.00 5.02
CA ASP A 102 -18.94 2.56 6.04
C ASP A 102 -18.94 1.73 7.33
N GLY A 103 -18.82 2.42 8.47
CA GLY A 103 -18.89 1.82 9.80
C GLY A 103 -17.62 1.11 10.27
N VAL A 104 -16.53 1.12 9.50
CA VAL A 104 -15.24 0.52 9.89
C VAL A 104 -14.51 1.35 10.95
N SER A 105 -14.53 2.67 10.85
CA SER A 105 -13.83 3.58 11.75
C SER A 105 -14.75 4.71 12.23
N MET A 106 -14.62 5.09 13.50
CA MET A 106 -15.28 6.27 14.07
C MET A 106 -14.50 7.57 13.83
N MET A 107 -13.26 7.47 13.34
CA MET A 107 -12.36 8.61 13.11
C MET A 107 -12.50 9.20 11.70
N GLY A 108 -13.30 8.58 10.83
CA GLY A 108 -13.43 8.95 9.42
C GLY A 108 -13.39 7.72 8.52
N ASP A 109 -13.61 7.95 7.24
CA ASP A 109 -13.61 6.95 6.17
C ASP A 109 -12.25 6.80 5.48
N THR A 110 -11.23 7.54 5.90
CA THR A 110 -9.92 7.55 5.27
C THR A 110 -8.80 7.32 6.28
N LEU A 111 -7.78 6.59 5.84
CA LEU A 111 -6.47 6.49 6.49
C LEU A 111 -5.40 6.95 5.52
N ASP A 112 -4.63 7.93 5.93
CA ASP A 112 -3.50 8.45 5.14
C ASP A 112 -2.20 7.87 5.71
N LEU A 113 -1.44 7.15 4.90
CA LEU A 113 -0.17 6.54 5.26
C LEU A 113 0.94 7.17 4.43
N VAL A 114 2.13 7.29 5.01
CA VAL A 114 3.34 7.71 4.29
C VAL A 114 4.43 6.70 4.59
N GLY A 115 5.11 6.22 3.55
CA GLY A 115 6.17 5.24 3.72
C GLY A 115 6.83 4.84 2.40
N ASN A 116 7.73 3.87 2.49
CA ASN A 116 8.50 3.37 1.36
C ASN A 116 8.25 1.89 1.09
N LEU A 117 8.32 1.50 -0.18
CA LEU A 117 8.44 0.10 -0.60
C LEU A 117 9.89 -0.19 -0.91
N MET A 118 10.40 -1.30 -0.38
CA MET A 118 11.77 -1.74 -0.55
C MET A 118 11.80 -3.22 -0.83
N VAL A 119 12.87 -3.70 -1.47
CA VAL A 119 13.16 -5.13 -1.57
C VAL A 119 14.37 -5.43 -0.70
N SER A 120 14.23 -6.36 0.23
CA SER A 120 15.30 -6.79 1.12
C SER A 120 15.22 -8.31 1.28
N ASP A 121 16.37 -8.98 1.13
CA ASP A 121 16.50 -10.44 1.16
C ASP A 121 15.52 -11.18 0.21
N GLY A 122 15.23 -10.60 -0.96
CA GLY A 122 14.27 -11.16 -1.92
C GLY A 122 12.80 -11.04 -1.50
N HIS A 123 12.51 -10.27 -0.46
CA HIS A 123 11.16 -9.99 0.01
C HIS A 123 10.80 -8.52 -0.18
N LEU A 124 9.58 -8.28 -0.62
CA LEU A 124 9.00 -6.94 -0.58
C LEU A 124 8.78 -6.55 0.88
N MET A 125 9.22 -5.36 1.25
CA MET A 125 9.05 -4.76 2.56
C MET A 125 8.44 -3.38 2.44
N VAL A 126 7.62 -3.04 3.42
CA VAL A 126 7.02 -1.73 3.64
C VAL A 126 7.66 -1.11 4.88
N ASP A 127 8.01 0.17 4.79
CA ASP A 127 8.38 0.98 5.94
C ASP A 127 7.46 2.19 6.04
N LEU A 128 6.41 2.08 6.87
CA LEU A 128 5.53 3.20 7.18
C LEU A 128 6.24 4.15 8.15
N GLN A 129 6.33 5.41 7.74
CA GLN A 129 6.93 6.50 8.49
C GLN A 129 5.88 7.32 9.24
N SER A 130 4.68 7.43 8.67
CA SER A 130 3.54 8.14 9.25
C SER A 130 2.24 7.43 8.89
N ALA A 131 1.24 7.55 9.78
CA ALA A 131 -0.14 7.17 9.52
C ALA A 131 -1.08 8.20 10.16
N GLY A 132 -2.22 8.47 9.54
CA GLY A 132 -3.18 9.48 9.98
C GLY A 132 -4.62 9.07 9.72
N ALA A 133 -5.52 9.52 10.60
CA ALA A 133 -6.97 9.33 10.50
C ALA A 133 -7.68 10.44 11.30
N GLY A 134 -8.74 11.04 10.76
CA GLY A 134 -9.60 11.95 11.54
C GLY A 134 -8.87 13.14 12.16
N GLY A 135 -7.83 13.65 11.50
CA GLY A 135 -6.99 14.74 12.01
C GLY A 135 -5.96 14.32 13.07
N MET A 136 -5.90 13.04 13.44
CA MET A 136 -4.83 12.48 14.26
C MET A 136 -3.79 11.80 13.38
N ALA A 137 -2.55 11.74 13.85
CA ALA A 137 -1.47 11.05 13.18
C ALA A 137 -0.42 10.54 14.15
N VAL A 138 0.26 9.48 13.72
CA VAL A 138 1.38 8.85 14.39
C VAL A 138 2.53 8.72 13.43
N GLY A 139 3.75 8.73 13.95
CA GLY A 139 4.94 8.47 13.14
C GLY A 139 6.00 7.69 13.88
N GLY A 140 7.00 7.25 13.12
CA GLY A 140 8.23 6.65 13.62
C GLY A 140 8.01 5.37 14.43
N ALA A 141 8.62 5.30 15.63
CA ALA A 141 8.74 4.09 16.43
C ALA A 141 7.40 3.43 16.80
N LEU A 142 6.31 4.21 16.87
CA LEU A 142 4.99 3.68 17.18
C LEU A 142 4.42 2.80 16.05
N LEU A 143 4.89 2.98 14.82
CA LEU A 143 4.52 2.16 13.67
C LEU A 143 5.37 0.88 13.54
N ALA A 144 6.41 0.71 14.35
CA ALA A 144 7.30 -0.47 14.25
C ALA A 144 6.54 -1.82 14.37
N PRO A 145 5.58 -2.01 15.29
CA PRO A 145 4.80 -3.24 15.33
C PRO A 145 3.92 -3.46 14.09
N VAL A 146 3.41 -2.38 13.50
CA VAL A 146 2.59 -2.40 12.28
C VAL A 146 3.45 -2.79 11.08
N ASN A 147 4.60 -2.14 10.90
CA ASN A 147 5.59 -2.48 9.87
C ASN A 147 6.03 -3.94 9.99
N ALA A 148 6.34 -4.41 11.21
CA ALA A 148 6.72 -5.80 11.43
C ALA A 148 5.63 -6.79 11.01
N GLN A 149 4.36 -6.49 11.30
CA GLN A 149 3.26 -7.37 10.91
C GLN A 149 3.00 -7.36 9.40
N ILE A 150 3.02 -6.19 8.76
CA ILE A 150 2.90 -6.08 7.29
C ILE A 150 4.04 -6.87 6.63
N ASN A 151 5.28 -6.65 7.06
CA ASN A 151 6.46 -7.26 6.47
C ASN A 151 6.51 -8.78 6.71
N ALA A 152 6.06 -9.26 7.87
CA ALA A 152 5.92 -10.71 8.11
C ALA A 152 4.95 -11.37 7.12
N VAL A 153 3.89 -10.66 6.72
CA VAL A 153 2.89 -11.16 5.76
C VAL A 153 3.44 -11.11 4.35
N LEU A 154 4.07 -10.01 3.96
CA LEU A 154 4.71 -9.87 2.65
C LEU A 154 5.79 -10.95 2.47
N ALA A 155 6.65 -11.16 3.46
CA ALA A 155 7.70 -12.17 3.40
C ALA A 155 7.15 -13.61 3.25
N GLN A 156 5.98 -13.90 3.84
CA GLN A 156 5.35 -15.23 3.77
C GLN A 156 4.60 -15.48 2.45
N ASN A 157 4.16 -14.45 1.75
CA ASN A 157 3.27 -14.58 0.60
C ASN A 157 3.90 -14.09 -0.72
N ILE A 158 4.98 -13.32 -0.65
CA ILE A 158 5.66 -12.73 -1.80
C ILE A 158 7.15 -13.03 -1.67
N MET A 159 7.61 -14.05 -2.41
CA MET A 159 9.03 -14.23 -2.71
C MET A 159 9.28 -13.62 -4.09
N LEU A 160 10.09 -12.57 -4.13
CA LEU A 160 10.57 -12.00 -5.37
C LEU A 160 11.86 -12.72 -5.77
N PRO A 161 12.12 -12.87 -7.08
CA PRO A 161 13.46 -13.21 -7.55
C PRO A 161 14.49 -12.27 -6.90
N ALA A 162 15.67 -12.79 -6.55
CA ALA A 162 16.71 -12.03 -5.83
C ALA A 162 17.18 -10.77 -6.57
N SER A 163 16.81 -10.63 -7.83
CA SER A 163 17.18 -9.51 -8.67
C SER A 163 16.12 -8.43 -8.85
N VAL A 164 14.98 -8.52 -8.16
CA VAL A 164 13.96 -7.46 -8.23
C VAL A 164 14.41 -6.22 -7.45
N SER A 165 14.41 -5.06 -8.09
CA SER A 165 14.59 -3.74 -7.47
C SER A 165 13.38 -2.85 -7.72
N VAL A 166 13.10 -1.95 -6.78
CA VAL A 166 12.03 -0.95 -6.88
C VAL A 166 12.66 0.43 -6.81
N ALA A 167 12.34 1.29 -7.77
CA ALA A 167 12.70 2.70 -7.78
C ALA A 167 11.43 3.55 -7.92
N GLN A 168 11.42 4.68 -7.24
CA GLN A 168 10.32 5.64 -7.27
C GLN A 168 10.79 6.90 -7.99
N ASP A 169 9.92 7.46 -8.81
CA ASP A 169 10.07 8.79 -9.37
C ASP A 169 8.74 9.53 -9.20
N SER A 170 8.74 10.85 -9.34
CA SER A 170 7.54 11.67 -9.22
C SER A 170 6.47 11.19 -10.20
N GLY A 171 5.42 10.55 -9.68
CA GLY A 171 4.28 10.04 -10.45
C GLY A 171 4.45 8.64 -11.04
N SER A 172 5.56 7.93 -10.79
CA SER A 172 5.78 6.59 -11.32
C SER A 172 6.63 5.70 -10.41
N ILE A 173 6.38 4.39 -10.52
CA ILE A 173 7.16 3.35 -9.86
C ILE A 173 7.75 2.42 -10.92
N MET A 174 9.05 2.19 -10.82
CA MET A 174 9.78 1.27 -11.67
C MET A 174 10.13 0.02 -10.87
N ILE A 175 9.85 -1.14 -11.46
CA ILE A 175 10.23 -2.44 -10.94
C ILE A 175 11.13 -3.09 -11.98
N SER A 176 12.37 -3.39 -11.60
CA SER A 176 13.38 -3.98 -12.50
C SER A 176 13.77 -5.36 -12.00
N MET A 177 14.05 -6.28 -12.92
CA MET A 177 14.67 -7.59 -12.66
C MET A 177 16.10 -7.54 -13.18
N ASN A 178 17.07 -7.54 -12.27
CA ASN A 178 18.51 -7.58 -12.57
C ASN A 178 19.03 -8.98 -12.90
#